data_AF-A0A2X2K1S2-F1
#
_entry.id   AF-A0A2X2K1S2-F1
#
_cell.length_a   1.000
_cell.length_b   1.000
_cell.length_c   1.000
_cell.angle_alpha   90.00
_cell.angle_beta   90.00
_cell.angle_gamma   90.00
#
_symmetry.space_group_name_H-M   'P 1'
#
loop_
_entity.id
_entity.type
_entity.pdbx_description
1 polymer ?
#
loop_
_entity_poly.entity_id
_entity_poly.type
_entity_poly.pdbx_seq_one_letter_code
_entity_poly.pdbx_strand_id
1 'polypeptide(L)'
;MDNDRQKALDTVIKNMEKSFGKGAVMKLGDNIGRRVSTTSTGSVTLDNALGVGGYPKGRIIEIYGPESSGKTTVALHAIAEVQSNGGVAAFIDAEHALDPEYAQALGVDIDNLYLSATGSW
;
A
#
# COMPACT_ATOMS: atom_id res chain seq x y z
N MET A 1 44.14 10.08 6.65
CA MET A 1 43.59 9.09 5.70
C MET A 1 42.10 8.87 5.92
N ASP A 2 41.61 8.65 7.15
CA ASP A 2 40.15 8.48 7.40
C ASP A 2 39.33 9.75 7.17
N ASN A 3 39.89 10.93 7.47
CA ASN A 3 39.19 12.21 7.28
C ASN A 3 38.99 12.57 5.80
N ASP A 4 39.97 12.28 4.94
CA ASP A 4 39.87 12.60 3.51
C ASP A 4 38.87 11.67 2.79
N ARG A 5 38.83 10.40 3.21
CA ARG A 5 37.83 9.44 2.74
C ARG A 5 36.41 9.86 3.15
N GLN A 6 36.23 10.33 4.38
CA GLN A 6 34.93 10.80 4.85
C GLN A 6 34.48 12.06 4.10
N LYS A 7 35.37 13.03 3.87
CA LYS A 7 35.06 14.24 3.09
C LYS A 7 34.68 13.93 1.64
N ALA A 8 35.39 12.99 1.00
CA ALA A 8 35.05 12.55 -0.35
C ALA A 8 33.65 11.91 -0.39
N LEU A 9 33.34 11.06 0.59
CA LEU A 9 32.02 10.43 0.72
C LEU A 9 30.90 11.46 0.92
N ASP A 10 31.10 12.44 1.80
CA ASP A 10 30.12 13.50 2.08
C ASP A 10 29.86 14.37 0.83
N THR A 11 30.90 14.61 0.02
CA THR A 11 30.80 15.35 -1.24
C THR A 11 29.97 14.58 -2.27
N VAL A 12 30.19 13.27 -2.39
CA VAL A 12 29.41 12.41 -3.29
C VAL A 12 27.94 12.39 -2.87
N ILE A 13 27.65 12.23 -1.58
CA ILE A 13 26.28 12.23 -1.06
C ILE A 13 25.58 13.57 -1.36
N LYS A 14 26.25 14.72 -1.10
CA LYS A 14 25.70 16.04 -1.41
C LYS A 14 25.41 16.24 -2.90
N ASN A 15 26.29 15.75 -3.77
CA ASN A 15 26.08 15.84 -5.21
C ASN A 15 24.88 14.99 -5.65
N MET A 16 24.68 13.81 -5.06
CA MET A 16 23.50 12.98 -5.33
C MET A 16 22.21 13.64 -4.85
N GLU A 17 22.20 14.26 -3.66
CA GLU A 17 21.01 15.01 -3.20
C GLU A 17 20.67 16.22 -4.08
N LYS A 18 21.68 16.93 -4.59
CA LYS A 18 21.47 18.06 -5.50
C LYS A 18 20.88 17.61 -6.85
N SER A 19 21.31 16.46 -7.36
CA SER A 19 20.89 15.95 -8.66
C SER A 19 19.56 15.19 -8.62
N PHE A 20 19.25 14.48 -7.52
CA PHE A 20 18.13 13.55 -7.44
C PHE A 20 17.11 13.89 -6.33
N GLY A 21 17.34 14.95 -5.57
CA GLY A 21 16.48 15.40 -4.48
C GLY A 21 16.93 14.90 -3.10
N LYS A 22 16.41 15.56 -2.05
CA LYS A 22 16.70 15.19 -0.66
C LYS A 22 16.28 13.75 -0.38
N GLY A 23 17.15 12.98 0.27
CA GLY A 23 16.89 11.57 0.59
C GLY A 23 17.17 10.58 -0.54
N ALA A 24 17.79 11.02 -1.65
CA ALA A 24 18.24 10.13 -2.72
C ALA A 24 19.30 9.11 -2.24
N VAL A 25 20.11 9.48 -1.24
CA VAL A 25 21.05 8.58 -0.56
C VAL A 25 20.99 8.86 0.93
N MET A 26 20.80 7.79 1.72
CA MET A 26 20.70 7.87 3.18
C MET A 26 21.44 6.68 3.78
N LYS A 27 22.00 6.83 4.98
CA LYS A 27 22.48 5.65 5.71
C LYS A 27 21.26 4.86 6.14
N LEU A 28 21.33 3.53 5.98
CA LEU A 28 20.24 2.63 6.34
C LEU A 28 19.88 2.73 7.84
N GLY A 29 20.89 2.95 8.69
CA GLY A 29 20.73 3.14 10.14
C GLY A 29 20.13 4.49 10.55
N ASP A 30 20.14 5.50 9.68
CA ASP A 30 19.46 6.78 9.95
C ASP A 30 17.93 6.64 9.74
N ASN A 31 17.47 5.49 9.25
CA ASN A 31 16.08 5.22 8.86
C ASN A 31 15.29 4.35 9.87
N ILE A 32 15.79 4.20 11.11
CA ILE A 32 15.14 3.40 12.18
C ILE A 32 13.74 3.93 12.56
N GLY A 33 13.33 5.10 12.06
CA GLY A 33 12.07 5.77 12.39
C GLY A 33 10.99 5.81 11.31
N ARG A 34 11.17 5.22 10.11
CA ARG A 34 10.13 5.26 9.08
C ARG A 34 8.99 4.29 9.45
N ARG A 35 8.10 4.73 10.35
CA ARG A 35 6.81 4.07 10.56
C ARG A 35 6.06 4.09 9.24
N VAL A 36 6.00 2.92 8.58
CA VAL A 36 5.15 2.75 7.42
C VAL A 36 3.73 2.89 7.93
N SER A 37 3.00 3.88 7.41
CA SER A 37 1.59 4.01 7.72
C SER A 37 0.83 2.81 7.19
N THR A 38 -0.16 2.34 7.94
CA THR A 38 -1.00 1.22 7.54
C THR A 38 -2.43 1.69 7.26
N THR A 39 -3.19 0.84 6.58
CA THR A 39 -4.66 0.89 6.53
C THR A 39 -5.18 -0.40 7.17
N SER A 40 -6.25 -0.34 7.97
CA SER A 40 -6.85 -1.54 8.55
C SER A 40 -7.28 -2.53 7.46
N THR A 41 -7.25 -3.81 7.79
CA THR A 41 -7.79 -4.88 6.96
C THR A 41 -9.32 -5.02 7.08
N GLY A 42 -9.95 -4.28 7.99
CA GLY A 42 -11.35 -4.48 8.39
C GLY A 42 -11.53 -5.63 9.41
N SER A 43 -10.43 -6.30 9.79
CA SER A 43 -10.42 -7.37 10.79
C SER A 43 -9.34 -7.11 11.84
N VAL A 44 -9.77 -6.88 13.09
CA VAL A 44 -8.86 -6.68 14.23
C VAL A 44 -7.89 -7.85 14.40
N THR A 45 -8.37 -9.08 14.16
CA THR A 45 -7.54 -10.28 14.25
C THR A 45 -6.45 -10.29 13.19
N LEU A 46 -6.77 -9.91 11.95
CA LEU A 46 -5.80 -9.87 10.86
C LEU A 46 -4.81 -8.71 11.02
N ASP A 47 -5.28 -7.54 11.44
CA ASP A 47 -4.42 -6.38 11.74
C ASP A 47 -3.35 -6.72 12.79
N ASN A 48 -3.75 -7.44 13.83
CA ASN A 48 -2.85 -7.93 14.86
C ASN A 48 -1.89 -8.99 14.32
N ALA A 49 -2.38 -9.94 13.51
CA ALA A 49 -1.55 -10.99 12.91
C ALA A 49 -0.47 -10.43 11.97
N LEU A 50 -0.76 -9.33 11.26
CA LEU A 50 0.20 -8.62 10.42
C LEU A 50 1.31 -7.92 11.22
N GLY A 51 1.12 -7.71 12.53
CA GLY A 51 2.12 -7.15 13.45
C GLY A 51 2.42 -5.65 13.28
N VAL A 52 1.95 -5.05 12.18
CA VAL A 52 2.09 -3.63 11.86
C VAL A 52 0.76 -2.87 11.96
N GLY A 53 -0.35 -3.54 12.27
CA GLY A 53 -1.67 -2.93 12.41
C GLY A 53 -2.38 -2.66 11.07
N GLY A 54 -2.29 -3.61 10.13
CA GLY A 54 -2.98 -3.55 8.83
C GLY A 54 -2.04 -3.59 7.62
N TYR A 55 -2.55 -3.22 6.44
CA TYR A 55 -1.81 -3.21 5.19
C TYR A 55 -0.84 -2.03 5.10
N PRO A 56 0.48 -2.25 4.91
CA PRO A 56 1.46 -1.18 4.79
C PRO A 56 1.30 -0.38 3.49
N LYS A 57 1.15 0.94 3.60
CA LYS A 57 1.03 1.85 2.45
C LYS A 57 2.33 1.89 1.64
N GLY A 58 2.18 2.02 0.32
CA GLY A 58 3.31 2.07 -0.62
C GLY A 58 4.01 0.71 -0.83
N ARG A 59 3.31 -0.40 -0.56
CA ARG A 59 3.77 -1.77 -0.74
C ARG A 59 2.75 -2.57 -1.55
N ILE A 60 3.23 -3.65 -2.16
CA ILE A 60 2.39 -4.64 -2.83
C ILE A 60 2.00 -5.70 -1.79
N ILE A 61 0.71 -6.05 -1.77
CA ILE A 61 0.14 -7.10 -0.92
C ILE A 61 -0.47 -8.16 -1.84
N GLU A 62 -0.17 -9.42 -1.57
CA GLU A 62 -0.74 -10.55 -2.29
C GLU A 62 -1.67 -11.33 -1.36
N ILE A 63 -2.92 -11.53 -1.79
CA ILE A 63 -3.91 -12.36 -1.12
C ILE A 63 -4.22 -13.53 -2.05
N TYR A 64 -3.81 -14.74 -1.68
CA TYR A 64 -4.01 -15.94 -2.48
C TYR A 64 -4.75 -17.00 -1.67
N GLY A 65 -5.39 -17.94 -2.38
CA GLY A 65 -6.17 -19.00 -1.76
C GLY A 65 -7.17 -19.64 -2.73
N PRO A 66 -7.81 -20.75 -2.32
CA PRO A 66 -8.79 -21.48 -3.12
C PRO A 66 -9.94 -20.59 -3.64
N GLU A 67 -10.66 -21.07 -4.66
CA GLU A 67 -11.93 -20.47 -5.05
C GLU A 67 -12.88 -20.40 -3.84
N SER A 68 -13.66 -19.33 -3.75
CA SER A 68 -14.58 -19.09 -2.62
C SER A 68 -13.91 -18.95 -1.23
N SER A 69 -12.59 -18.81 -1.14
CA SER A 69 -11.89 -18.60 0.15
C SER A 69 -12.01 -17.18 0.73
N GLY A 70 -12.77 -16.29 0.09
CA GLY A 70 -12.98 -14.91 0.54
C GLY A 70 -11.93 -13.89 0.08
N LYS A 71 -11.10 -14.19 -0.93
CA LYS A 71 -10.07 -13.26 -1.43
C LYS A 71 -10.63 -11.88 -1.79
N THR A 72 -11.67 -11.86 -2.63
CA THR A 72 -12.35 -10.63 -3.06
C THR A 72 -13.01 -9.93 -1.88
N THR A 73 -13.64 -10.66 -0.96
CA THR A 73 -14.22 -10.10 0.27
C THR A 73 -13.19 -9.34 1.11
N VAL A 74 -11.99 -9.93 1.31
CA VAL A 74 -10.90 -9.27 2.04
C VAL A 74 -10.39 -8.04 1.29
N ALA A 75 -10.28 -8.10 -0.04
CA ALA A 75 -9.91 -6.95 -0.85
C ALA A 75 -10.94 -5.81 -0.79
N LEU A 76 -12.23 -6.13 -0.78
CA LEU A 76 -13.31 -5.15 -0.66
C LEU A 76 -13.35 -4.50 0.73
N HIS A 77 -13.06 -5.24 1.80
CA HIS A 77 -12.87 -4.64 3.13
C HIS A 77 -11.69 -3.68 3.16
N ALA A 78 -10.58 -4.00 2.49
CA ALA A 78 -9.45 -3.07 2.38
C ALA A 78 -9.87 -1.76 1.69
N ILE A 79 -10.71 -1.85 0.65
CA ILE A 79 -11.27 -0.68 -0.05
C ILE A 79 -12.19 0.13 0.86
N ALA A 80 -13.13 -0.53 1.55
CA ALA A 80 -14.04 0.11 2.48
C ALA A 80 -13.28 0.87 3.59
N GLU A 81 -12.23 0.28 4.15
CA GLU A 81 -11.35 0.92 5.14
C GLU A 81 -10.59 2.12 4.56
N VAL A 82 -10.14 2.06 3.30
CA VAL A 82 -9.52 3.22 2.64
C VAL A 82 -10.54 4.35 2.48
N GLN A 83 -11.74 4.05 1.97
CA GLN A 83 -12.79 5.04 1.69
C GLN A 83 -13.35 5.67 2.98
N SER A 84 -13.60 4.86 4.03
CA SER A 84 -14.09 5.35 5.33
C SER A 84 -13.13 6.36 5.99
N ASN A 85 -11.83 6.25 5.68
CA ASN A 85 -10.80 7.18 6.13
C ASN A 85 -10.56 8.34 5.13
N GLY A 86 -11.49 8.59 4.21
CA GLY A 86 -11.44 9.68 3.22
C GLY A 86 -10.45 9.44 2.07
N GLY A 87 -9.99 8.20 1.89
CA GLY A 87 -9.12 7.81 0.80
C GLY A 87 -9.88 7.49 -0.48
N VAL A 88 -9.14 7.43 -1.59
CA VAL A 88 -9.67 7.03 -2.90
C VAL A 88 -9.16 5.63 -3.24
N ALA A 89 -10.04 4.79 -3.78
CA ALA A 89 -9.71 3.43 -4.18
C ALA A 89 -10.10 3.18 -5.64
N ALA A 90 -9.40 2.23 -6.26
CA ALA A 90 -9.73 1.71 -7.58
C ALA A 90 -9.75 0.18 -7.53
N PHE A 91 -10.66 -0.43 -8.28
CA PHE A 91 -10.77 -1.87 -8.45
C PHE A 91 -10.59 -2.21 -9.93
N ILE A 92 -9.68 -3.16 -10.20
CA ILE A 92 -9.45 -3.69 -11.54
C ILE A 92 -10.11 -5.07 -11.59
N ASP A 93 -11.31 -5.12 -12.18
CA ASP A 93 -12.05 -6.37 -12.33
C ASP A 93 -11.65 -7.07 -13.62
N ALA A 94 -10.63 -7.94 -13.51
CA ALA A 94 -10.21 -8.81 -14.61
C ALA A 94 -11.06 -10.08 -14.74
N GLU A 95 -11.83 -10.44 -13.70
CA GLU A 95 -12.65 -11.66 -13.67
C GLU A 95 -14.11 -11.40 -14.08
N HIS A 96 -14.50 -10.14 -14.27
CA HIS A 96 -15.87 -9.71 -14.57
C HIS A 96 -16.89 -10.27 -13.57
N ALA A 97 -16.50 -10.33 -12.30
CA ALA A 97 -17.24 -11.02 -11.24
C ALA A 97 -17.59 -10.12 -10.05
N LEU A 98 -17.28 -8.82 -10.12
CA LEU A 98 -17.63 -7.90 -9.04
C LEU A 98 -19.15 -7.67 -8.98
N ASP A 99 -19.73 -7.99 -7.82
CA ASP A 99 -21.12 -7.67 -7.49
C ASP A 99 -21.17 -6.33 -6.72
N PRO A 100 -21.77 -5.25 -7.29
CA PRO A 100 -21.87 -3.95 -6.64
C PRO A 100 -22.72 -3.97 -5.35
N GLU A 101 -23.79 -4.77 -5.31
CA GLU A 101 -24.66 -4.86 -4.12
C GLU A 101 -23.91 -5.50 -2.96
N TYR A 102 -23.16 -6.57 -3.24
CA TYR A 102 -22.31 -7.21 -2.24
C TYR A 102 -21.19 -6.29 -1.75
N ALA A 103 -20.51 -5.59 -2.66
CA ALA A 103 -19.49 -4.61 -2.29
C ALA A 103 -20.05 -3.49 -1.39
N GLN A 104 -21.24 -2.96 -1.73
CA GLN A 104 -21.91 -1.96 -0.90
C GLN A 104 -22.25 -2.49 0.49
N ALA A 105 -22.72 -3.74 0.59
CA ALA A 105 -23.01 -4.40 1.86
C ALA A 105 -21.77 -4.56 2.75
N LEU A 106 -20.58 -4.62 2.15
CA LEU A 106 -19.28 -4.65 2.85
C LEU A 106 -18.77 -3.25 3.25
N GLY A 107 -19.52 -2.19 2.94
CA GLY A 107 -19.19 -0.81 3.29
C GLY A 107 -18.38 -0.05 2.23
N VAL A 108 -18.28 -0.60 1.01
CA VAL A 108 -17.67 0.10 -0.12
C VAL A 108 -18.59 1.23 -0.60
N ASP A 109 -18.02 2.41 -0.74
CA ASP A 109 -18.69 3.54 -1.40
C ASP A 109 -18.60 3.34 -2.92
N ILE A 110 -19.67 2.76 -3.48
CA ILE A 110 -19.77 2.42 -4.90
C ILE A 110 -19.75 3.66 -5.79
N ASP A 111 -20.38 4.76 -5.35
CA ASP A 111 -20.48 5.98 -6.14
C ASP A 111 -19.10 6.63 -6.36
N ASN A 112 -18.16 6.38 -5.45
CA ASN A 112 -16.79 6.92 -5.48
C ASN A 112 -15.71 5.84 -5.73
N LEU A 113 -16.07 4.63 -6.14
CA LEU A 113 -15.11 3.57 -6.49
C LEU A 113 -14.77 3.64 -7.98
N TYR A 114 -13.48 3.83 -8.30
CA TYR A 114 -13.01 3.76 -9.68
C TYR A 114 -12.92 2.31 -10.15
N LEU A 115 -13.74 1.93 -11.13
CA LEU A 115 -13.75 0.57 -11.69
C LEU A 115 -13.09 0.55 -13.07
N SER A 116 -12.23 -0.45 -13.29
CA SER A 116 -11.69 -0.78 -14.62
C SER A 116 -11.98 -2.25 -14.92
N ALA A 117 -12.71 -2.52 -16.01
CA ALA A 117 -12.90 -3.86 -16.54
C ALA A 117 -11.97 -4.04 -17.75
N THR A 118 -10.83 -4.68 -17.56
CA THR A 118 -9.87 -4.91 -18.64
C THR A 118 -10.09 -6.30 -19.25
N GLY A 119 -10.85 -6.35 -20.34
CA GLY A 119 -11.11 -7.52 -21.17
C GLY A 119 -11.69 -7.06 -22.50
N SER A 120 -11.15 -7.57 -23.61
CA SER A 120 -11.57 -7.21 -24.98
C SER A 120 -13.03 -7.61 -25.23
N TRP A 121 -13.85 -6.63 -25.60
CA TRP A 121 -15.21 -6.79 -26.12
C TRP A 121 -15.25 -7.59 -27.43
#